data_AF-A0A6J2WYB0-F1
#
_entry.id   AF-A0A6J2WYB0-F1
#
_cell.length_a   1.000
_cell.length_b   1.000
_cell.length_c   1.000
_cell.angle_alpha   90.00
_cell.angle_beta   90.00
_cell.angle_gamma   90.00
#
_symmetry.space_group_name_H-M   'P 1'
#
loop_
_entity.id
_entity.type
_entity.pdbx_description
1 polymer ?
#
loop_
_entity_poly.entity_id
_entity_poly.type
_entity_poly.pdbx_seq_one_letter_code
_entity_poly.pdbx_strand_id
1 'polypeptide(L)'
;MPTLYNTQLSEEEVMRETLRCVSLCDPGVHAFLLVIPEGFLTDEDKGEMQKIQTIFGSRVNDYTMVLINQKPGQEVTELDESTQTIIRSCRGGHQFLGSSSQVSELLRSVDKLVEQNGGSHYTTVMYLYALVETQLNKYQTEITQLKKYQPGVKKKMKKVRELEEKYEIPDLRERSDRRSPSLRIVLLGKTGVGKSATGSTILGKKGVFKKDVSYMSVTRECQRETAEVNGRLITVIDTPGLFDTGIDNEKMKKEISKCIAMATPGPHVFLLVLPVGRLTPEEKKAVEMIEETFGDKSKTYTMVLFTKGDQLEQKTIEQYIGDTGTDLRKLIDQCGSRYHVFNNTDSSNQTQVVELLKKIDTMVSVNGGSYYTNEMFRQVEEALYEEKERILRERVEEIEREKEELKAKCEAEIERMKKTLEEERERQSEERKRREEEFREREQRLKKEMEGREKDYERRKEEDEKRMKEWEVKIYKDVERQKEEWEKQRQEEQLRRKQEDRRRMEREEKERR
;
A
#
# COMPACT_ATOMS: atom_id res chain seq x y z
N MET A 1 -12.92 2.40 19.55
CA MET A 1 -12.08 1.91 18.44
C MET A 1 -12.67 0.60 17.95
N PRO A 2 -12.91 0.43 16.64
CA PRO A 2 -13.22 -0.88 16.09
C PRO A 2 -12.06 -1.83 16.38
N THR A 3 -12.34 -3.14 16.44
CA THR A 3 -11.26 -4.14 16.49
C THR A 3 -10.38 -3.95 15.25
N LEU A 4 -9.13 -3.52 15.46
CA LEU A 4 -8.17 -3.26 14.38
C LEU A 4 -7.81 -4.55 13.61
N TYR A 5 -8.22 -5.69 14.17
CA TYR A 5 -8.14 -7.03 13.60
C TYR A 5 -9.52 -7.62 13.23
N ASN A 6 -10.47 -6.79 12.80
CA ASN A 6 -11.69 -7.30 12.21
C ASN A 6 -11.48 -7.61 10.72
N THR A 7 -11.61 -8.88 10.33
CA THR A 7 -11.53 -9.34 8.93
C THR A 7 -12.69 -8.84 8.05
N GLN A 8 -13.71 -8.19 8.64
CA GLN A 8 -14.87 -7.66 7.93
C GLN A 8 -14.72 -6.20 7.46
N LEU A 9 -13.72 -5.45 7.93
CA LEU A 9 -13.48 -4.07 7.51
C LEU A 9 -12.31 -3.99 6.54
N SER A 10 -12.46 -3.19 5.49
CA SER A 10 -11.36 -2.83 4.59
C SER A 10 -10.32 -1.94 5.26
N GLU A 11 -9.10 -1.90 4.72
CA GLU A 11 -8.01 -1.03 5.22
C GLU A 11 -8.45 0.44 5.28
N GLU A 12 -9.21 0.90 4.28
CA GLU A 12 -9.75 2.26 4.22
C GLU A 12 -10.79 2.56 5.32
N GLU A 13 -11.64 1.60 5.66
CA GLU A 13 -12.63 1.76 6.72
C GLU A 13 -11.98 1.82 8.11
N VAL A 14 -10.96 0.98 8.33
CA VAL A 14 -10.16 1.03 9.56
C VAL A 14 -9.44 2.38 9.68
N MET A 15 -8.85 2.89 8.60
CA MET A 15 -8.21 4.21 8.59
C MET A 15 -9.23 5.34 8.88
N ARG A 16 -10.41 5.30 8.27
CA ARG A 16 -11.45 6.32 8.49
C ARG A 16 -11.92 6.36 9.94
N GLU A 17 -12.18 5.21 10.53
CA GLU A 17 -12.70 5.15 11.90
C GLU A 17 -11.62 5.48 12.94
N THR A 18 -10.37 5.11 12.69
CA THR A 18 -9.25 5.49 13.55
C THR A 18 -8.94 6.98 13.48
N LEU A 19 -8.98 7.59 12.28
CA LEU A 19 -8.90 9.05 12.11
C LEU A 19 -10.02 9.77 12.88
N ARG A 20 -11.26 9.27 12.77
CA ARG A 20 -12.40 9.79 13.52
C ARG A 20 -12.16 9.73 15.03
N CYS A 21 -11.64 8.62 15.55
CA CYS A 21 -11.34 8.48 16.98
C CYS A 21 -10.33 9.53 17.46
N VAL A 22 -9.24 9.77 16.72
CA VAL A 22 -8.23 10.78 17.08
C VAL A 22 -8.81 12.19 17.01
N SER A 23 -9.65 12.47 16.01
CA SER A 23 -10.22 13.80 15.75
C SER A 23 -11.29 14.20 16.78
N LEU A 24 -11.84 13.25 17.54
CA LEU A 24 -12.83 13.52 18.59
C LEU A 24 -12.21 13.93 19.93
N CYS A 25 -10.89 13.84 20.07
CA CYS A 25 -10.18 14.23 21.28
C CYS A 25 -9.56 15.62 21.10
N ASP A 26 -10.16 16.65 21.70
CA ASP A 26 -9.57 18.00 21.78
C ASP A 26 -8.84 18.18 23.12
N PRO A 27 -7.59 18.71 23.15
CA PRO A 27 -6.75 19.11 22.02
C PRO A 27 -6.02 17.96 21.29
N GLY A 28 -6.13 16.73 21.82
CA GLY A 28 -5.60 15.50 21.23
C GLY A 28 -5.76 14.31 22.18
N VAL A 29 -5.17 13.16 21.83
CA VAL A 29 -5.17 11.97 22.68
C VAL A 29 -4.00 12.03 23.66
N HIS A 30 -4.29 12.11 24.95
CA HIS A 30 -3.28 12.16 26.01
C HIS A 30 -2.70 10.79 26.38
N ALA A 31 -3.52 9.74 26.25
CA ALA A 31 -3.10 8.37 26.52
C ALA A 31 -3.88 7.38 25.64
N PHE A 32 -3.17 6.42 25.05
CA PHE A 32 -3.72 5.19 24.48
C PHE A 32 -3.60 4.08 25.52
N LEU A 33 -4.71 3.40 25.80
CA LEU A 33 -4.74 2.28 26.75
C LEU A 33 -4.78 0.98 25.95
N LEU A 34 -3.69 0.22 25.98
CA LEU A 34 -3.58 -1.08 25.32
C LEU A 34 -3.87 -2.18 26.32
N VAL A 35 -5.04 -2.81 26.22
CA VAL A 35 -5.43 -3.89 27.14
C VAL A 35 -4.95 -5.22 26.58
N ILE A 36 -4.16 -5.96 27.36
CA ILE A 36 -3.66 -7.30 27.03
C ILE A 36 -4.05 -8.32 28.11
N PRO A 37 -4.28 -9.59 27.76
CA PRO A 37 -4.59 -10.63 28.75
C PRO A 37 -3.37 -10.95 29.64
N GLU A 38 -3.61 -11.38 30.88
CA GLU A 38 -2.58 -11.99 31.74
C GLU A 38 -2.22 -13.39 31.18
N GLY A 39 -1.12 -13.47 30.42
CA GLY A 39 -0.62 -14.69 29.80
C GLY A 39 0.30 -14.43 28.60
N PHE A 40 0.68 -15.50 27.89
CA PHE A 40 1.51 -15.40 26.68
C PHE A 40 0.75 -14.73 25.54
N LEU A 41 1.38 -13.75 24.91
CA LEU A 41 0.88 -13.15 23.68
C LEU A 41 0.99 -14.14 22.51
N THR A 42 -0.11 -14.32 21.80
CA THR A 42 -0.18 -15.08 20.56
C THR A 42 0.48 -14.33 19.41
N ASP A 43 0.76 -15.01 18.29
CA ASP A 43 1.23 -14.34 17.08
C ASP A 43 0.19 -13.37 16.50
N GLU A 44 -1.09 -13.58 16.80
CA GLU A 44 -2.18 -12.66 16.47
C GLU A 44 -2.05 -11.35 17.26
N ASP A 45 -1.83 -11.43 18.58
CA ASP A 45 -1.62 -10.26 19.44
C ASP A 45 -0.39 -9.43 18.99
N LYS A 46 0.67 -10.11 18.55
CA LYS A 46 1.87 -9.46 17.98
C LYS A 46 1.57 -8.78 16.65
N GLY A 47 0.77 -9.43 15.80
CA GLY A 47 0.30 -8.87 14.54
C GLY A 47 -0.59 -7.66 14.73
N GLU A 48 -1.47 -7.67 15.74
CA GLU A 48 -2.28 -6.52 16.14
C GLU A 48 -1.41 -5.34 16.54
N MET A 49 -0.38 -5.56 17.36
CA MET A 49 0.52 -4.51 17.80
C MET A 49 1.29 -3.89 16.63
N GLN A 50 1.79 -4.71 15.70
CA GLN A 50 2.42 -4.20 14.47
C GLN A 50 1.46 -3.38 13.62
N LYS A 51 0.19 -3.80 13.52
CA LYS A 51 -0.85 -3.02 12.82
C LYS A 51 -1.13 -1.69 13.51
N ILE A 52 -1.18 -1.64 14.84
CA ILE A 52 -1.33 -0.38 15.60
C ILE A 52 -0.19 0.58 15.23
N GLN A 53 1.06 0.11 15.25
CA GLN A 53 2.21 0.93 14.88
C GLN A 53 2.22 1.32 13.40
N THR A 54 1.63 0.50 12.53
CA THR A 54 1.47 0.82 11.10
C THR A 54 0.41 1.91 10.87
N ILE A 55 -0.68 1.88 11.66
CA ILE A 55 -1.81 2.82 11.52
C ILE A 55 -1.53 4.16 12.20
N PHE A 56 -1.02 4.12 13.44
CA PHE A 56 -0.77 5.31 14.27
C PHE A 56 0.70 5.76 14.25
N GLY A 57 1.57 5.05 13.52
CA GLY A 57 3.00 5.33 13.49
C GLY A 57 3.69 4.94 14.79
N SER A 58 5.02 4.92 14.77
CA SER A 58 5.83 4.56 15.95
C SER A 58 5.65 5.51 17.13
N ARG A 59 5.27 6.78 16.87
CA ARG A 59 5.04 7.81 17.88
C ARG A 59 3.86 7.52 18.80
N VAL A 60 2.93 6.64 18.41
CA VAL A 60 1.83 6.23 19.29
C VAL A 60 2.35 5.67 20.61
N ASN A 61 3.49 4.98 20.57
CA ASN A 61 4.12 4.36 21.73
C ASN A 61 4.50 5.36 22.83
N ASP A 62 4.80 6.62 22.47
CA ASP A 62 5.10 7.69 23.42
C ASP A 62 3.88 8.05 24.29
N TYR A 63 2.68 7.75 23.79
CA TYR A 63 1.40 8.02 24.43
C TYR A 63 0.67 6.75 24.89
N THR A 64 1.29 5.57 24.75
CA THR A 64 0.64 4.29 25.08
C THR A 64 1.01 3.80 26.48
N MET A 65 0.01 3.28 27.19
CA MET A 65 0.15 2.55 28.45
C MET A 65 -0.50 1.17 28.33
N VAL A 66 0.17 0.14 28.84
CA VAL A 66 -0.28 -1.25 28.75
C VAL A 66 -1.10 -1.61 30.00
N LEU A 67 -2.29 -2.16 29.81
CA LEU A 67 -3.16 -2.62 30.89
C LEU A 67 -3.26 -4.14 30.83
N ILE A 68 -2.79 -4.82 31.87
CA ILE A 68 -2.76 -6.28 31.96
C ILE A 68 -4.01 -6.74 32.71
N ASN A 69 -4.91 -7.44 32.01
CA ASN A 69 -6.17 -7.91 32.57
C ASN A 69 -5.95 -9.12 33.47
N GLN A 70 -6.04 -8.91 34.77
CA GLN A 70 -5.69 -9.89 35.80
C GLN A 70 -6.87 -10.78 36.16
N LYS A 71 -6.66 -12.09 36.29
CA LYS A 71 -7.72 -12.98 36.76
C LYS A 71 -7.89 -12.85 38.29
N PRO A 72 -9.12 -12.70 38.80
CA PRO A 72 -9.33 -12.51 40.24
C PRO A 72 -8.84 -13.74 41.03
N GLY A 73 -7.91 -13.50 41.96
CA GLY A 73 -7.40 -14.51 42.90
C GLY A 73 -6.10 -15.22 42.50
N GLN A 74 -5.41 -14.78 41.43
CA GLN A 74 -4.13 -15.35 40.98
C GLN A 74 -2.95 -14.42 41.34
N GLU A 75 -1.87 -14.96 41.92
CA GLU A 75 -0.64 -14.18 42.16
C GLU A 75 0.03 -13.81 40.83
N VAL A 76 0.66 -12.62 40.79
CA VAL A 76 1.35 -12.07 39.63
C VAL A 76 2.34 -13.09 39.08
N THR A 77 2.07 -13.64 37.90
CA THR A 77 3.00 -14.51 37.19
C THR A 77 4.06 -13.66 36.48
N GLU A 78 5.30 -14.16 36.38
CA GLU A 78 6.35 -13.49 35.61
C GLU A 78 5.88 -13.25 34.18
N LEU A 79 5.94 -11.98 33.73
CA LEU A 79 5.57 -11.59 32.38
C LEU A 79 6.54 -12.20 31.37
N ASP A 80 6.01 -12.77 30.30
CA ASP A 80 6.82 -13.36 29.24
C ASP A 80 7.61 -12.30 28.45
N GLU A 81 8.67 -12.73 27.76
CA GLU A 81 9.58 -11.83 27.03
C GLU A 81 8.87 -11.00 25.95
N SER A 82 7.82 -11.53 25.31
CA SER A 82 7.03 -10.80 24.30
C SER A 82 6.24 -9.67 24.96
N THR A 83 5.59 -9.94 26.09
CA THR A 83 4.88 -8.93 26.87
C THR A 83 5.82 -7.86 27.39
N GLN A 84 6.99 -8.26 27.90
CA GLN A 84 8.03 -7.30 28.32
C GLN A 84 8.53 -6.44 27.16
N THR A 85 8.67 -7.00 25.96
CA THR A 85 9.09 -6.27 24.76
C THR A 85 8.07 -5.18 24.40
N ILE A 86 6.77 -5.49 24.45
CA ILE A 86 5.71 -4.50 24.23
C ILE A 86 5.77 -3.40 25.29
N ILE A 87 5.88 -3.76 26.57
CA ILE A 87 5.96 -2.77 27.66
C ILE A 87 7.17 -1.85 27.49
N ARG A 88 8.33 -2.38 27.09
CA ARG A 88 9.54 -1.56 26.82
C ARG A 88 9.37 -0.64 25.62
N SER A 89 8.53 -1.04 24.66
CA SER A 89 8.23 -0.20 23.49
C SER A 89 7.32 0.96 23.85
N CYS A 90 6.48 0.86 24.89
CA CYS A 90 5.53 1.88 25.30
C CYS A 90 6.04 2.73 26.47
N ARG A 91 5.96 4.07 26.33
CA ARG A 91 6.51 5.00 27.34
C ARG A 91 5.70 5.04 28.64
N GLY A 92 4.40 4.76 28.59
CA GLY A 92 3.50 4.74 29.76
C GLY A 92 3.71 3.55 30.71
N GLY A 93 4.54 2.57 30.35
CA GLY A 93 4.74 1.37 31.16
C GLY A 93 3.49 0.50 31.20
N HIS A 94 3.27 -0.19 32.33
CA HIS A 94 2.14 -1.09 32.50
C HIS A 94 1.43 -0.94 33.86
N GLN A 95 0.15 -1.34 33.90
CA GLN A 95 -0.63 -1.53 35.12
C GLN A 95 -1.50 -2.79 35.06
N PHE A 96 -1.84 -3.35 36.23
CA PHE A 96 -2.72 -4.52 36.36
C PHE A 96 -4.16 -4.10 36.68
N LEU A 97 -5.15 -4.76 36.05
CA LEU A 97 -6.59 -4.55 36.25
C LEU A 97 -7.21 -5.70 37.06
N GLY A 98 -7.72 -5.41 38.26
CA GLY A 98 -8.25 -6.40 39.22
C GLY A 98 -9.08 -5.87 40.42
N SER A 99 -9.03 -4.59 40.81
CA SER A 99 -9.84 -4.00 41.91
C SER A 99 -10.18 -2.50 41.72
N SER A 100 -11.19 -1.99 42.43
CA SER A 100 -11.66 -0.59 42.33
C SER A 100 -10.65 0.45 42.83
N SER A 101 -9.69 0.07 43.68
CA SER A 101 -8.60 0.95 44.14
C SER A 101 -7.57 1.27 43.05
N GLN A 102 -7.50 0.46 41.98
CA GLN A 102 -6.53 0.62 40.89
C GLN A 102 -6.91 1.72 39.89
N VAL A 103 -8.17 2.20 39.88
CA VAL A 103 -8.57 3.30 38.99
C VAL A 103 -7.85 4.60 39.36
N SER A 104 -7.67 4.87 40.66
CA SER A 104 -6.94 6.07 41.13
C SER A 104 -5.45 5.99 40.81
N GLU A 105 -4.87 4.79 40.86
CA GLU A 105 -3.48 4.55 40.47
C GLU A 105 -3.30 4.68 38.96
N LEU A 106 -4.25 4.19 38.16
CA LEU A 106 -4.25 4.35 36.71
C LEU A 106 -4.28 5.83 36.32
N LEU A 107 -5.17 6.62 36.92
CA LEU A 107 -5.24 8.06 36.66
C LEU A 107 -3.91 8.76 36.99
N ARG A 108 -3.31 8.45 38.14
CA ARG A 108 -1.98 9.00 38.50
C ARG A 108 -0.89 8.59 37.50
N SER A 109 -0.93 7.35 36.99
CA SER A 109 -0.01 6.91 35.94
C SER A 109 -0.24 7.66 34.62
N VAL A 110 -1.49 7.96 34.27
CA VAL A 110 -1.82 8.75 33.07
C VAL A 110 -1.30 10.17 33.23
N ASP A 111 -1.49 10.82 34.39
CA ASP A 111 -0.94 12.15 34.66
C ASP A 111 0.58 12.17 34.50
N LYS A 112 1.27 11.14 35.03
CA LYS A 112 2.72 10.98 34.88
C LYS A 112 3.14 10.82 33.42
N LEU A 113 2.38 10.08 32.61
CA LEU A 113 2.63 9.93 31.17
C LEU A 113 2.49 11.28 30.44
N VAL A 114 1.47 12.06 30.79
CA VAL A 114 1.25 13.41 30.23
C VAL A 114 2.40 14.34 30.60
N GLU A 115 2.85 14.33 31.85
CA GLU A 115 4.02 15.10 32.30
C GLU A 115 5.30 14.69 31.58
N GLN A 116 5.53 13.38 31.39
CA GLN A 116 6.69 12.85 30.65
C GLN A 116 6.69 13.30 29.18
N ASN A 117 5.51 13.51 28.59
CA ASN A 117 5.33 14.08 27.26
C ASN A 117 5.31 15.62 27.27
N GLY A 118 5.64 16.27 28.38
CA GLY A 118 5.68 17.74 28.49
C GLY A 118 4.32 18.39 28.32
N GLY A 119 3.23 17.68 28.64
CA GLY A 119 1.86 18.11 28.38
C GLY A 119 1.41 17.98 26.92
N SER A 120 2.25 17.40 26.05
CA SER A 120 1.88 17.12 24.65
C SER A 120 0.84 16.01 24.56
N HIS A 121 0.13 15.98 23.44
CA HIS A 121 -0.87 14.98 23.09
C HIS A 121 -0.65 14.47 21.65
N TYR A 122 -1.08 13.25 21.38
CA TYR A 122 -1.08 12.69 20.05
C TYR A 122 -2.18 13.35 19.20
N THR A 123 -1.82 13.90 18.04
CA THR A 123 -2.71 14.73 17.23
C THR A 123 -3.11 14.06 15.91
N THR A 124 -4.19 14.56 15.32
CA THR A 124 -4.59 14.23 13.94
C THR A 124 -3.44 14.44 12.94
N VAL A 125 -2.60 15.46 13.14
CA VAL A 125 -1.43 15.71 12.29
C VAL A 125 -0.41 14.58 12.40
N MET A 126 -0.11 14.09 13.61
CA MET A 126 0.79 12.94 13.81
C MET A 126 0.24 11.67 13.16
N TYR A 127 -1.07 11.46 13.22
CA TYR A 127 -1.74 10.35 12.55
C TYR A 127 -1.64 10.42 11.02
N LEU A 128 -1.86 11.59 10.43
CA LEU A 128 -1.72 11.77 8.98
C LEU A 128 -0.29 11.52 8.51
N TYR A 129 0.73 11.95 9.28
CA TYR A 129 2.13 11.62 8.99
C TYR A 129 2.37 10.11 8.98
N ALA A 130 1.84 9.38 9.96
CA ALA A 130 1.99 7.93 10.04
C ALA A 130 1.40 7.20 8.83
N LEU A 131 0.20 7.59 8.38
CA LEU A 131 -0.43 6.99 7.20
C LEU A 131 0.43 7.18 5.94
N VAL A 132 1.00 8.38 5.77
CA VAL A 132 1.84 8.68 4.61
C VAL A 132 3.17 7.97 4.68
N GLU A 133 3.82 7.89 5.84
CA GLU A 133 5.03 7.07 6.02
C GLU A 133 4.80 5.60 5.64
N THR A 134 3.67 5.02 6.06
CA THR A 134 3.29 3.65 5.69
C THR A 134 3.18 3.49 4.17
N GLN A 135 2.53 4.43 3.48
CA GLN A 135 2.41 4.37 2.02
C GLN A 135 3.76 4.57 1.31
N LEU A 136 4.60 5.50 1.79
CA LEU A 136 5.95 5.72 1.26
C LEU A 136 6.84 4.48 1.43
N ASN A 137 6.70 3.76 2.53
CA ASN A 137 7.42 2.50 2.78
C ASN A 137 6.96 1.38 1.83
N LYS A 138 5.66 1.32 1.50
CA LYS A 138 5.14 0.39 0.47
C LYS A 138 5.81 0.66 -0.89
N TYR A 139 5.84 1.93 -1.34
CA TYR A 139 6.53 2.32 -2.57
C TYR A 139 8.03 2.02 -2.55
N GLN A 140 8.71 2.32 -1.43
CA GLN A 140 10.14 2.04 -1.28
C GLN A 140 10.45 0.53 -1.41
N THR A 141 9.58 -0.30 -0.85
CA THR A 141 9.70 -1.76 -0.93
C THR A 141 9.51 -2.25 -2.36
N GLU A 142 8.49 -1.77 -3.07
CA GLU A 142 8.25 -2.11 -4.47
C GLU A 142 9.43 -1.71 -5.37
N ILE A 143 9.95 -0.49 -5.23
CA ILE A 143 11.14 -0.02 -5.94
C ILE A 143 12.34 -0.93 -5.65
N THR A 144 12.55 -1.31 -4.38
CA THR A 144 13.68 -2.17 -3.98
C THR A 144 13.57 -3.56 -4.62
N GLN A 145 12.37 -4.13 -4.66
CA GLN A 145 12.13 -5.41 -5.33
C GLN A 145 12.41 -5.30 -6.83
N LEU A 146 11.90 -4.27 -7.51
CA LEU A 146 12.12 -4.05 -8.95
C LEU A 146 13.62 -3.85 -9.28
N LYS A 147 14.34 -3.04 -8.50
CA LYS A 147 15.79 -2.81 -8.67
C LYS A 147 16.62 -4.09 -8.47
N LYS A 148 16.16 -5.05 -7.66
CA LYS A 148 16.84 -6.34 -7.47
C LYS A 148 16.88 -7.20 -8.74
N TYR A 149 15.89 -7.07 -9.64
CA TYR A 149 15.85 -7.82 -10.89
C TYR A 149 16.85 -7.34 -11.95
N GLN A 150 17.41 -6.14 -11.82
CA GLN A 150 18.26 -5.50 -12.84
C GLN A 150 19.72 -6.04 -12.91
N PRO A 151 20.50 -6.22 -11.83
CA PRO A 151 21.96 -6.42 -11.96
C PRO A 151 22.39 -7.85 -12.33
N GLY A 152 21.55 -8.85 -12.04
CA GLY A 152 21.97 -10.26 -12.05
C GLY A 152 22.17 -10.85 -13.45
N VAL A 153 21.46 -10.35 -14.46
CA VAL A 153 21.42 -10.95 -15.80
C VAL A 153 22.45 -10.31 -16.73
N LYS A 154 22.56 -8.97 -16.76
CA LYS A 154 23.61 -8.25 -17.51
C LYS A 154 25.02 -8.73 -17.16
N LYS A 155 25.29 -8.95 -15.86
CA LYS A 155 26.56 -9.50 -15.37
C LYS A 155 26.78 -10.95 -15.85
N LYS A 156 25.72 -11.76 -15.92
CA LYS A 156 25.78 -13.12 -16.46
C LYS A 156 26.03 -13.12 -17.96
N MET A 157 25.33 -12.29 -18.74
CA MET A 157 25.51 -12.19 -20.20
C MET A 157 26.92 -11.71 -20.56
N LYS A 158 27.44 -10.68 -19.86
CA LYS A 158 28.83 -10.24 -20.03
C LYS A 158 29.83 -11.38 -19.74
N LYS A 159 29.60 -12.14 -18.68
CA LYS A 159 30.45 -13.28 -18.31
C LYS A 159 30.36 -14.43 -19.33
N VAL A 160 29.19 -14.66 -19.92
CA VAL A 160 29.02 -15.62 -21.02
C VAL A 160 29.83 -15.18 -22.24
N ARG A 161 29.74 -13.90 -22.62
CA ARG A 161 30.51 -13.34 -23.73
C ARG A 161 32.03 -13.45 -23.51
N GLU A 162 32.49 -13.09 -22.31
CA GLU A 162 33.91 -13.25 -21.93
C GLU A 162 34.36 -14.71 -21.97
N LEU A 163 33.49 -15.66 -21.59
CA LEU A 163 33.79 -17.09 -21.69
C LEU A 163 33.83 -17.55 -23.15
N GLU A 164 32.90 -17.12 -24.00
CA GLU A 164 32.88 -17.50 -25.41
C GLU A 164 34.07 -16.92 -26.20
N GLU A 165 34.46 -15.67 -25.93
CA GLU A 165 35.67 -15.07 -26.52
C GLU A 165 36.94 -15.78 -26.02
N LYS A 166 36.98 -16.19 -24.74
CA LYS A 166 38.11 -16.93 -24.17
C LYS A 166 38.22 -18.36 -24.69
N TYR A 167 37.08 -18.99 -24.96
CA TYR A 167 36.97 -20.32 -25.53
C TYR A 167 36.47 -20.25 -26.97
N GLU A 168 37.03 -19.34 -27.80
CA GLU A 168 36.95 -19.51 -29.25
C GLU A 168 37.34 -20.96 -29.55
N ILE A 169 36.34 -21.82 -29.71
CA ILE A 169 36.52 -23.10 -30.37
C ILE A 169 36.88 -22.63 -31.76
N PRO A 170 38.15 -22.79 -32.20
CA PRO A 170 38.49 -22.45 -33.56
C PRO A 170 37.46 -23.16 -34.40
N ASP A 171 36.73 -22.41 -35.22
CA ASP A 171 35.81 -23.00 -36.17
C ASP A 171 36.60 -24.15 -36.81
N LEU A 172 36.09 -25.38 -36.74
CA LEU A 172 36.76 -26.56 -37.29
C LEU A 172 36.92 -26.45 -38.83
N ARG A 173 36.81 -25.24 -39.41
CA ARG A 173 37.16 -24.84 -40.78
C ARG A 173 38.50 -25.40 -41.23
N GLU A 174 39.48 -25.60 -40.35
CA GLU A 174 40.83 -26.04 -40.78
C GLU A 174 41.15 -27.53 -40.57
N ARG A 175 40.21 -28.38 -40.13
CA ARG A 175 40.48 -29.83 -40.01
C ARG A 175 39.49 -30.79 -40.65
N SER A 176 38.44 -30.32 -41.31
CA SER A 176 37.49 -31.21 -42.00
C SER A 176 37.55 -31.12 -43.52
N ASP A 177 38.74 -31.16 -44.10
CA ASP A 177 38.89 -31.14 -45.57
C ASP A 177 38.58 -32.51 -46.24
N ARG A 178 37.90 -33.46 -45.55
CA ARG A 178 37.57 -34.80 -46.10
C ARG A 178 36.29 -35.47 -45.56
N ARG A 179 35.30 -34.75 -45.03
CA ARG A 179 33.97 -35.34 -44.72
C ARG A 179 32.85 -34.45 -45.24
N SER A 180 31.85 -35.06 -45.87
CA SER A 180 30.73 -34.39 -46.54
C SER A 180 30.05 -33.32 -45.64
N PRO A 181 29.57 -32.20 -46.21
CA PRO A 181 29.03 -31.09 -45.44
C PRO A 181 27.79 -31.52 -44.66
N SER A 182 27.92 -31.54 -43.32
CA SER A 182 26.83 -31.96 -42.44
C SER A 182 25.65 -30.99 -42.50
N LEU A 183 24.44 -31.50 -42.72
CA LEU A 183 23.20 -30.72 -42.69
C LEU A 183 22.55 -30.81 -41.30
N ARG A 184 22.00 -29.70 -40.81
CA ARG A 184 21.38 -29.60 -39.47
C ARG A 184 19.99 -29.02 -39.60
N ILE A 185 18.98 -29.80 -39.24
CA ILE A 185 17.57 -29.52 -39.44
C ILE A 185 16.90 -29.46 -38.07
N VAL A 186 16.13 -28.41 -37.80
CA VAL A 186 15.27 -28.29 -36.61
C VAL A 186 13.81 -28.39 -37.04
N LEU A 187 13.03 -29.25 -36.39
CA LEU A 187 11.61 -29.44 -36.70
C LEU A 187 10.75 -28.64 -35.72
N LEU A 188 9.94 -27.71 -36.22
CA LEU A 188 9.05 -26.85 -35.44
C LEU A 188 7.58 -27.12 -35.80
N GLY A 189 6.64 -26.81 -34.90
CA GLY A 189 5.20 -26.97 -35.15
C GLY A 189 4.42 -27.50 -33.94
N LYS A 190 3.09 -27.60 -34.07
CA LYS A 190 2.20 -28.03 -32.98
C LYS A 190 2.50 -29.46 -32.51
N THR A 191 2.04 -29.80 -31.31
CA THR A 191 1.95 -31.20 -30.86
C THR A 191 1.07 -32.01 -31.83
N GLY A 192 1.50 -33.21 -32.21
CA GLY A 192 0.70 -34.15 -33.02
C GLY A 192 0.75 -33.97 -34.55
N VAL A 193 1.45 -32.96 -35.08
CA VAL A 193 1.54 -32.71 -36.55
C VAL A 193 2.48 -33.66 -37.31
N GLY A 194 3.18 -34.53 -36.58
CA GLY A 194 4.06 -35.55 -37.17
C GLY A 194 5.54 -35.17 -37.24
N LYS A 195 6.04 -34.24 -36.42
CA LYS A 195 7.46 -33.85 -36.38
C LYS A 195 8.41 -35.04 -36.22
N SER A 196 8.25 -35.86 -35.18
CA SER A 196 9.08 -37.04 -34.93
C SER A 196 9.01 -38.09 -36.07
N ALA A 197 7.84 -38.21 -36.71
CA ALA A 197 7.67 -39.09 -37.88
C ALA A 197 8.44 -38.56 -39.09
N THR A 198 8.30 -37.26 -39.38
CA THR A 198 9.09 -36.56 -40.39
C THR A 198 10.59 -36.73 -40.16
N GLY A 199 11.07 -36.53 -38.93
CA GLY A 199 12.49 -36.70 -38.62
C GLY A 199 12.98 -38.13 -38.86
N SER A 200 12.16 -39.12 -38.53
CA SER A 200 12.45 -40.54 -38.81
C SER A 200 12.52 -40.81 -40.33
N THR A 201 11.60 -40.24 -41.12
CA THR A 201 11.60 -40.34 -42.59
C THR A 201 12.86 -39.70 -43.19
N ILE A 202 13.24 -38.49 -42.75
CA ILE A 202 14.45 -37.80 -43.21
C ILE A 202 15.70 -38.64 -42.94
N LEU A 203 15.80 -39.24 -41.76
CA LEU A 203 16.96 -40.05 -41.36
C LEU A 203 16.95 -41.47 -41.96
N GLY A 204 15.88 -41.87 -42.66
CA GLY A 204 15.73 -43.21 -43.24
C GLY A 204 15.68 -44.34 -42.19
N LYS A 205 15.40 -44.02 -40.92
CA LYS A 205 15.40 -44.97 -39.80
C LYS A 205 14.06 -44.88 -39.06
N LYS A 206 13.38 -46.01 -38.87
CA LYS A 206 12.11 -46.03 -38.11
C LYS A 206 12.39 -45.96 -36.61
N GLY A 207 11.61 -45.17 -35.89
CA GLY A 207 11.60 -45.15 -34.41
C GLY A 207 12.81 -44.49 -33.77
N VAL A 208 13.52 -43.59 -34.48
CA VAL A 208 14.70 -42.89 -33.93
C VAL A 208 14.32 -41.94 -32.79
N PHE A 209 13.16 -41.30 -32.91
CA PHE A 209 12.60 -40.43 -31.88
C PHE A 209 11.59 -41.20 -31.03
N LYS A 210 11.69 -41.08 -29.70
CA LYS A 210 10.80 -41.80 -28.78
C LYS A 210 9.35 -41.33 -28.95
N LYS A 211 8.45 -42.27 -29.24
CA LYS A 211 7.00 -42.05 -29.27
C LYS A 211 6.42 -42.43 -27.91
N ASP A 212 6.16 -41.46 -27.03
CA ASP A 212 5.27 -41.73 -25.90
C ASP A 212 3.85 -41.81 -26.43
N VAL A 213 3.30 -43.03 -26.49
CA VAL A 213 1.92 -43.33 -26.91
C VAL A 213 0.99 -43.06 -25.72
N SER A 214 0.95 -41.82 -25.24
CA SER A 214 -0.04 -41.38 -24.26
C SER A 214 -0.81 -40.19 -24.84
N TYR A 215 -2.13 -40.17 -24.61
CA TYR A 215 -3.02 -39.07 -24.99
C TYR A 215 -2.67 -37.73 -24.31
N MET A 216 -1.64 -37.70 -23.46
CA MET A 216 -1.16 -36.52 -22.76
C MET A 216 0.33 -36.30 -23.04
N SER A 217 0.62 -35.41 -24.00
CA SER A 217 1.93 -34.82 -24.28
C SER A 217 3.01 -35.75 -24.88
N VAL A 218 3.13 -35.61 -26.20
CA VAL A 218 4.25 -35.97 -27.08
C VAL A 218 5.48 -35.11 -26.74
N THR A 219 6.69 -35.68 -26.82
CA THR A 219 8.03 -35.04 -26.73
C THR A 219 8.12 -33.77 -25.87
N ARG A 220 8.46 -33.91 -24.57
CA ARG A 220 8.63 -32.77 -23.64
C ARG A 220 10.02 -32.11 -23.68
N GLU A 221 10.98 -32.75 -24.34
CA GLU A 221 12.38 -32.31 -24.42
C GLU A 221 12.87 -32.41 -25.85
N CYS A 222 13.79 -31.52 -26.25
CA CYS A 222 14.40 -31.62 -27.58
C CYS A 222 15.20 -32.92 -27.72
N GLN A 223 15.02 -33.63 -28.84
CA GLN A 223 15.76 -34.86 -29.17
C GLN A 223 16.63 -34.63 -30.41
N ARG A 224 17.91 -35.01 -30.35
CA ARG A 224 18.87 -34.87 -31.45
C ARG A 224 19.29 -36.23 -31.97
N GLU A 225 19.12 -36.44 -33.26
CA GLU A 225 19.53 -37.67 -33.93
C GLU A 225 20.35 -37.38 -35.19
N THR A 226 21.24 -38.29 -35.57
CA THR A 226 22.13 -38.10 -36.74
C THR A 226 22.29 -39.40 -37.53
N ALA A 227 22.19 -39.31 -38.85
CA ALA A 227 22.40 -40.44 -39.76
C ALA A 227 23.06 -39.98 -41.06
N GLU A 228 23.74 -40.90 -41.73
CA GLU A 228 24.20 -40.69 -43.10
C GLU A 228 23.07 -41.04 -44.07
N VAL A 229 22.72 -40.09 -44.94
CA VAL A 229 21.64 -40.20 -45.93
C VAL A 229 22.18 -39.69 -47.25
N ASN A 230 22.17 -40.53 -48.29
CA ASN A 230 22.73 -40.21 -49.62
C ASN A 230 24.18 -39.69 -49.57
N GLY A 231 25.03 -40.27 -48.72
CA GLY A 231 26.44 -39.87 -48.55
C GLY A 231 26.66 -38.56 -47.77
N ARG A 232 25.58 -37.97 -47.23
CA ARG A 232 25.63 -36.72 -46.44
C ARG A 232 25.25 -37.01 -44.99
N LEU A 233 26.01 -36.47 -44.06
CA LEU A 233 25.66 -36.52 -42.64
C LEU A 233 24.51 -35.55 -42.35
N ILE A 234 23.38 -36.04 -41.87
CA ILE A 234 22.20 -35.23 -41.53
C ILE A 234 21.90 -35.37 -40.04
N THR A 235 21.85 -34.24 -39.35
CA THR A 235 21.37 -34.11 -37.98
C THR A 235 19.96 -33.53 -37.99
N VAL A 236 19.04 -34.19 -37.31
CA VAL A 236 17.66 -33.72 -37.12
C VAL A 236 17.40 -33.52 -35.63
N ILE A 237 16.83 -32.38 -35.28
CA ILE A 237 16.43 -32.04 -33.91
C ILE A 237 14.92 -31.94 -33.89
N ASP A 238 14.28 -32.87 -33.17
CA ASP A 238 12.85 -32.87 -32.90
C ASP A 238 12.58 -32.02 -31.66
N THR A 239 11.69 -31.03 -31.76
CA THR A 239 11.35 -30.14 -30.65
C THR A 239 9.98 -30.49 -30.05
N PRO A 240 9.71 -30.07 -28.81
CA PRO A 240 8.36 -30.05 -28.27
C PRO A 240 7.38 -29.23 -29.13
N GLY A 241 6.08 -29.35 -28.85
CA GLY A 241 5.06 -28.53 -29.49
C GLY A 241 5.29 -27.04 -29.23
N LEU A 242 5.45 -26.24 -30.29
CA LEU A 242 5.65 -24.79 -30.22
C LEU A 242 4.42 -24.03 -29.67
N PHE A 243 3.26 -24.71 -29.60
CA PHE A 243 1.94 -24.10 -29.33
C PHE A 243 1.16 -24.84 -28.23
N ASP A 244 1.85 -25.58 -27.35
CA ASP A 244 1.19 -26.37 -26.31
C ASP A 244 0.77 -25.49 -25.12
N THR A 245 -0.53 -25.17 -25.02
CA THR A 245 -1.07 -24.28 -23.98
C THR A 245 -0.99 -24.85 -22.55
N GLY A 246 -0.57 -26.12 -22.40
CA GLY A 246 -0.43 -26.78 -21.10
C GLY A 246 0.90 -26.51 -20.38
N ILE A 247 1.82 -25.76 -20.99
CA ILE A 247 3.16 -25.46 -20.44
C ILE A 247 3.34 -23.94 -20.33
N ASP A 248 3.93 -23.47 -19.23
CA ASP A 248 4.34 -22.08 -19.04
C ASP A 248 5.18 -21.56 -20.23
N ASN A 249 4.76 -20.44 -20.82
CA ASN A 249 5.34 -19.88 -22.05
C ASN A 249 6.86 -19.66 -21.93
N GLU A 250 7.36 -19.28 -20.75
CA GLU A 250 8.81 -19.08 -20.52
C GLU A 250 9.57 -20.41 -20.49
N LYS A 251 9.01 -21.47 -19.92
CA LYS A 251 9.63 -22.81 -19.94
C LYS A 251 9.66 -23.40 -21.34
N MET A 252 8.58 -23.20 -22.11
CA MET A 252 8.50 -23.65 -23.50
C MET A 252 9.53 -22.91 -24.37
N LYS A 253 9.60 -21.58 -24.28
CA LYS A 253 10.61 -20.78 -24.98
C LYS A 253 12.02 -21.27 -24.65
N LYS A 254 12.32 -21.49 -23.36
CA LYS A 254 13.62 -22.01 -22.92
C LYS A 254 13.96 -23.38 -23.52
N GLU A 255 13.00 -24.30 -23.56
CA GLU A 255 13.22 -25.65 -24.11
C GLU A 255 13.45 -25.60 -25.63
N ILE A 256 12.72 -24.74 -26.32
CA ILE A 256 12.88 -24.52 -27.76
C ILE A 256 14.22 -23.85 -28.06
N SER A 257 14.67 -22.87 -27.26
CA SER A 257 15.99 -22.25 -27.43
C SER A 257 17.15 -23.25 -27.33
N LYS A 258 17.01 -24.37 -26.59
CA LYS A 258 18.03 -25.42 -26.54
C LYS A 258 18.29 -26.05 -27.91
N CYS A 259 17.32 -26.04 -28.83
CA CYS A 259 17.50 -26.63 -30.15
C CYS A 259 18.63 -25.95 -30.93
N ILE A 260 18.85 -24.65 -30.72
CA ILE A 260 19.93 -23.89 -31.36
C ILE A 260 21.30 -24.40 -30.89
N ALA A 261 21.48 -24.55 -29.58
CA ALA A 261 22.69 -25.12 -29.00
C ALA A 261 22.92 -26.57 -29.47
N MET A 262 21.86 -27.38 -29.53
CA MET A 262 21.92 -28.73 -30.08
C MET A 262 22.25 -28.75 -31.58
N ALA A 263 22.05 -27.65 -32.31
CA ALA A 263 22.34 -27.51 -33.73
C ALA A 263 23.73 -26.91 -34.03
N THR A 264 24.64 -26.83 -33.06
CA THR A 264 25.97 -26.19 -33.20
C THR A 264 26.71 -26.59 -34.51
N PRO A 265 27.28 -25.64 -35.28
CA PRO A 265 27.36 -24.18 -35.02
C PRO A 265 26.06 -23.38 -35.26
N GLY A 266 25.00 -24.04 -35.73
CA GLY A 266 23.67 -23.45 -35.93
C GLY A 266 22.85 -24.23 -36.96
N PRO A 267 21.51 -24.16 -36.94
CA PRO A 267 20.68 -24.90 -37.90
C PRO A 267 20.78 -24.30 -39.31
N HIS A 268 20.82 -25.18 -40.31
CA HIS A 268 20.75 -24.75 -41.71
C HIS A 268 19.31 -24.45 -42.15
N VAL A 269 18.35 -25.16 -41.55
CA VAL A 269 16.93 -24.97 -41.85
C VAL A 269 16.07 -25.27 -40.61
N PHE A 270 15.07 -24.42 -40.42
CA PHE A 270 13.90 -24.72 -39.59
C PHE A 270 12.79 -25.24 -40.50
N LEU A 271 12.32 -26.45 -40.25
CA LEU A 271 11.15 -27.01 -40.94
C LEU A 271 9.92 -26.78 -40.08
N LEU A 272 9.04 -25.87 -40.52
CA LEU A 272 7.73 -25.66 -39.90
C LEU A 272 6.78 -26.73 -40.42
N VAL A 273 6.52 -27.73 -39.58
CA VAL A 273 5.73 -28.91 -39.91
C VAL A 273 4.24 -28.63 -39.70
N LEU A 274 3.46 -28.73 -40.78
CA LEU A 274 2.01 -28.52 -40.79
C LEU A 274 1.32 -29.75 -41.42
N PRO A 275 0.21 -30.26 -40.89
CA PRO A 275 -0.55 -31.30 -41.57
C PRO A 275 -1.35 -30.70 -42.73
N VAL A 276 -1.53 -31.43 -43.83
CA VAL A 276 -2.54 -31.12 -44.84
C VAL A 276 -3.91 -31.12 -44.14
N GLY A 277 -4.65 -30.02 -44.29
CA GLY A 277 -5.91 -29.80 -43.59
C GLY A 277 -6.24 -28.31 -43.39
N ARG A 278 -7.09 -28.02 -42.40
CA ARG A 278 -7.41 -26.63 -42.02
C ARG A 278 -6.35 -26.10 -41.06
N LEU A 279 -5.85 -24.90 -41.32
CA LEU A 279 -4.97 -24.17 -40.39
C LEU A 279 -5.70 -23.84 -39.10
N THR A 280 -5.09 -24.18 -37.97
CA THR A 280 -5.56 -23.73 -36.67
C THR A 280 -5.13 -22.29 -36.38
N PRO A 281 -5.79 -21.58 -35.44
CA PRO A 281 -5.36 -20.24 -35.03
C PRO A 281 -3.90 -20.19 -34.57
N GLU A 282 -3.41 -21.25 -33.91
CA GLU A 282 -2.01 -21.33 -33.48
C GLU A 282 -1.05 -21.45 -34.67
N GLU A 283 -1.40 -22.29 -35.66
CA GLU A 283 -0.58 -22.47 -36.86
C GLU A 283 -0.48 -21.19 -37.70
N LYS A 284 -1.54 -20.36 -37.74
CA LYS A 284 -1.52 -19.06 -38.43
C LYS A 284 -0.47 -18.11 -37.84
N LYS A 285 -0.21 -18.20 -36.54
CA LYS A 285 0.78 -17.39 -35.81
C LYS A 285 2.14 -18.08 -35.68
N ALA A 286 2.32 -19.25 -36.31
CA ALA A 286 3.52 -20.06 -36.15
C ALA A 286 4.80 -19.28 -36.51
N VAL A 287 4.78 -18.56 -37.62
CA VAL A 287 5.95 -17.84 -38.10
C VAL A 287 6.26 -16.63 -37.21
N GLU A 288 5.24 -15.90 -36.74
CA GLU A 288 5.40 -14.80 -35.76
C GLU A 288 6.06 -15.31 -34.48
N MET A 289 5.65 -16.47 -33.96
CA MET A 289 6.27 -17.07 -32.77
C MET A 289 7.72 -17.53 -33.01
N ILE A 290 8.03 -18.03 -34.21
CA ILE A 290 9.41 -18.35 -34.60
C ILE A 290 10.25 -17.08 -34.59
N GLU A 291 9.74 -15.96 -35.09
CA GLU A 291 10.43 -14.66 -35.02
C GLU A 291 10.58 -14.13 -33.60
N GLU A 292 9.54 -14.22 -32.77
CA GLU A 292 9.63 -13.81 -31.37
C GLU A 292 10.68 -14.62 -30.59
N THR A 293 10.92 -15.86 -31.00
CA THR A 293 11.85 -16.77 -30.32
C THR A 293 13.26 -16.67 -30.89
N PHE A 294 13.41 -16.59 -32.22
CA PHE A 294 14.68 -16.69 -32.93
C PHE A 294 15.00 -15.45 -33.78
N GLY A 295 14.27 -14.35 -33.61
CA GLY A 295 14.48 -13.12 -34.36
C GLY A 295 13.93 -13.14 -35.77
N ASP A 296 13.83 -11.95 -36.37
CA ASP A 296 13.37 -11.69 -37.72
C ASP A 296 14.12 -12.50 -38.80
N LYS A 297 15.44 -12.66 -38.64
CA LYS A 297 16.29 -13.45 -39.55
C LYS A 297 15.94 -14.93 -39.57
N SER A 298 15.24 -15.48 -38.58
CA SER A 298 14.84 -16.89 -38.57
C SER A 298 13.97 -17.27 -39.77
N LYS A 299 13.15 -16.33 -40.28
CA LYS A 299 12.33 -16.53 -41.48
C LYS A 299 13.16 -16.88 -42.70
N THR A 300 14.37 -16.34 -42.86
CA THR A 300 15.21 -16.63 -44.03
C THR A 300 15.71 -18.07 -44.05
N TYR A 301 15.73 -18.74 -42.89
CA TYR A 301 16.11 -20.14 -42.71
C TYR A 301 14.91 -21.07 -42.50
N THR A 302 13.68 -20.58 -42.64
CA THR A 302 12.47 -21.37 -42.42
C THR A 302 11.84 -21.84 -43.74
N MET A 303 11.45 -23.11 -43.78
CA MET A 303 10.71 -23.74 -44.87
C MET A 303 9.50 -24.50 -44.31
N VAL A 304 8.35 -24.41 -44.99
CA VAL A 304 7.14 -25.11 -44.58
C VAL A 304 7.21 -26.57 -45.06
N LEU A 305 6.90 -27.53 -44.20
CA LEU A 305 6.80 -28.94 -44.56
C LEU A 305 5.38 -29.46 -44.26
N PHE A 306 4.66 -29.83 -45.31
CA PHE A 306 3.36 -30.46 -45.19
C PHE A 306 3.50 -31.95 -44.89
N THR A 307 2.80 -32.44 -43.86
CA THR A 307 2.62 -33.87 -43.59
C THR A 307 1.24 -34.32 -44.02
N LYS A 308 1.01 -35.64 -44.06
CA LYS A 308 -0.25 -36.23 -44.58
C LYS A 308 -0.50 -35.87 -46.05
N GLY A 309 0.56 -35.86 -46.87
CA GLY A 309 0.45 -35.57 -48.30
C GLY A 309 -0.50 -36.51 -49.07
N ASP A 310 -0.74 -37.72 -48.53
CA ASP A 310 -1.77 -38.65 -49.01
C ASP A 310 -3.19 -38.05 -48.99
N GLN A 311 -3.45 -37.07 -48.12
CA GLN A 311 -4.74 -36.38 -48.00
C GLN A 311 -4.96 -35.28 -49.05
N LEU A 312 -3.98 -35.03 -49.93
CA LEU A 312 -4.19 -34.16 -51.09
C LEU A 312 -5.03 -34.82 -52.19
N GLU A 313 -5.24 -36.14 -52.12
CA GLU A 313 -5.99 -36.93 -53.10
C GLU A 313 -5.51 -36.67 -54.54
N GLN A 314 -6.37 -36.10 -55.40
CA GLN A 314 -6.03 -35.76 -56.79
C GLN A 314 -5.54 -34.32 -56.98
N LYS A 315 -5.44 -33.52 -55.91
CA LYS A 315 -4.98 -32.13 -55.99
C LYS A 315 -3.47 -32.05 -55.89
N THR A 316 -2.89 -31.16 -56.68
CA THR A 316 -1.50 -30.73 -56.50
C THR A 316 -1.37 -29.91 -55.22
N ILE A 317 -0.16 -29.83 -54.65
CA ILE A 317 0.07 -29.00 -53.48
C ILE A 317 -0.15 -27.51 -53.79
N GLU A 318 0.14 -27.08 -55.02
CA GLU A 318 -0.10 -25.72 -55.50
C GLU A 318 -1.59 -25.38 -55.46
N GLN A 319 -2.46 -26.30 -55.92
CA GLN A 319 -3.91 -26.14 -55.84
C GLN A 319 -4.43 -26.13 -54.40
N TYR A 320 -3.77 -26.84 -53.48
CA TYR A 320 -4.14 -26.85 -52.06
C TYR A 320 -3.75 -25.55 -51.34
N ILE A 321 -2.57 -24.99 -51.64
CA ILE A 321 -2.11 -23.72 -51.08
C ILE A 321 -3.05 -22.57 -51.48
N GLY A 322 -3.57 -22.62 -52.71
CA GLY A 322 -4.51 -21.64 -53.24
C GLY A 322 -3.87 -20.30 -53.60
N ASP A 323 -4.72 -19.33 -53.93
CA ASP A 323 -4.30 -18.01 -54.44
C ASP A 323 -3.81 -17.05 -53.35
N THR A 324 -3.20 -15.95 -53.78
CA THR A 324 -2.75 -14.85 -52.92
C THR A 324 -3.88 -14.30 -52.05
N GLY A 325 -3.66 -14.24 -50.74
CA GLY A 325 -4.60 -13.66 -49.76
C GLY A 325 -5.12 -14.63 -48.71
N THR A 326 -5.01 -15.94 -48.94
CA THR A 326 -5.34 -16.96 -47.92
C THR A 326 -4.32 -16.94 -46.77
N ASP A 327 -4.75 -17.34 -45.58
CA ASP A 327 -3.84 -17.42 -44.41
C ASP A 327 -2.67 -18.38 -44.65
N LEU A 328 -2.92 -19.48 -45.38
CA LEU A 328 -1.90 -20.47 -45.74
C LEU A 328 -0.86 -19.89 -46.69
N ARG A 329 -1.32 -19.18 -47.73
CA ARG A 329 -0.43 -18.53 -48.69
C ARG A 329 0.42 -17.47 -48.02
N LYS A 330 -0.17 -16.62 -47.17
CA LYS A 330 0.54 -15.61 -46.36
C LYS A 330 1.64 -16.24 -45.51
N LEU A 331 1.34 -17.33 -44.81
CA LEU A 331 2.32 -18.05 -43.97
C LEU A 331 3.50 -18.58 -44.79
N ILE A 332 3.23 -19.16 -45.96
CA ILE A 332 4.26 -19.68 -46.86
C ILE A 332 5.11 -18.54 -47.44
N ASP A 333 4.49 -17.41 -47.80
CA ASP A 333 5.20 -16.25 -48.35
C ASP A 333 6.09 -15.58 -47.29
N GLN A 334 5.68 -15.57 -46.01
CA GLN A 334 6.56 -15.16 -44.90
C GLN A 334 7.81 -16.05 -44.78
N CYS A 335 7.73 -17.31 -45.22
CA CYS A 335 8.84 -18.25 -45.31
C CYS A 335 9.55 -18.22 -46.69
N GLY A 336 9.45 -17.13 -47.44
CA GLY A 336 10.10 -16.98 -48.76
C GLY A 336 9.51 -17.88 -49.85
N SER A 337 8.23 -18.23 -49.72
CA SER A 337 7.50 -19.16 -50.60
C SER A 337 8.12 -20.56 -50.69
N ARG A 338 8.84 -21.00 -49.64
CA ARG A 338 9.50 -22.31 -49.59
C ARG A 338 8.62 -23.34 -48.90
N TYR A 339 8.28 -24.40 -49.61
CA TYR A 339 7.52 -25.52 -49.05
C TYR A 339 7.92 -26.87 -49.64
N HIS A 340 7.60 -27.93 -48.89
CA HIS A 340 7.71 -29.32 -49.34
C HIS A 340 6.60 -30.20 -48.76
N VAL A 341 6.35 -31.37 -49.35
CA VAL A 341 5.26 -32.26 -48.94
C VAL A 341 5.80 -33.66 -48.68
N PHE A 342 5.43 -34.21 -47.53
CA PHE A 342 5.77 -35.55 -47.09
C PHE A 342 4.52 -36.42 -46.94
N ASN A 343 4.64 -37.66 -47.42
CA ASN A 343 3.76 -38.75 -47.04
C ASN A 343 4.52 -39.70 -46.09
N ASN A 344 4.41 -39.45 -44.79
CA ASN A 344 5.06 -40.25 -43.76
C ASN A 344 4.49 -41.68 -43.65
N THR A 345 3.36 -41.99 -44.29
CA THR A 345 2.86 -43.39 -44.37
C THR A 345 3.69 -44.22 -45.34
N ASP A 346 4.23 -43.60 -46.39
CA ASP A 346 5.18 -44.19 -47.34
C ASP A 346 6.63 -43.82 -46.98
N SER A 347 7.05 -44.23 -45.78
CA SER A 347 8.43 -44.02 -45.30
C SER A 347 9.52 -44.70 -46.15
N SER A 348 9.14 -45.58 -47.08
CA SER A 348 10.05 -46.23 -48.04
C SER A 348 10.42 -45.34 -49.21
N ASN A 349 9.58 -44.36 -49.55
CA ASN A 349 9.82 -43.47 -50.67
C ASN A 349 10.91 -42.45 -50.33
N GLN A 350 12.16 -42.78 -50.71
CA GLN A 350 13.32 -41.90 -50.52
C GLN A 350 13.33 -40.71 -51.47
N THR A 351 12.53 -40.70 -52.55
CA THR A 351 12.46 -39.58 -53.49
C THR A 351 11.99 -38.30 -52.79
N GLN A 352 11.02 -38.40 -51.87
CA GLN A 352 10.53 -37.24 -51.10
C GLN A 352 11.65 -36.62 -50.24
N VAL A 353 12.58 -37.43 -49.73
CA VAL A 353 13.74 -36.97 -48.95
C VAL A 353 14.76 -36.31 -49.86
N VAL A 354 15.09 -36.92 -51.01
CA VAL A 354 16.02 -36.36 -52.00
C VAL A 354 15.55 -34.97 -52.48
N GLU A 355 14.26 -34.82 -52.78
CA GLU A 355 13.68 -33.55 -53.21
C GLU A 355 13.70 -32.48 -52.11
N LEU A 356 13.40 -32.86 -50.86
CA LEU A 356 13.52 -31.95 -49.72
C LEU A 356 14.96 -31.44 -49.58
N LEU A 357 15.95 -32.34 -49.64
CA LEU A 357 17.36 -31.97 -49.50
C LEU A 357 17.81 -31.02 -50.61
N LYS A 358 17.38 -31.25 -51.86
CA LYS A 358 17.64 -30.32 -52.97
C LYS A 358 17.06 -28.92 -52.71
N LYS A 359 15.81 -28.83 -52.21
CA LYS A 359 15.19 -27.54 -51.86
C LYS A 359 15.94 -26.84 -50.73
N ILE A 360 16.39 -27.59 -49.73
CA ILE A 360 17.21 -27.06 -48.62
C ILE A 360 18.54 -26.52 -49.16
N ASP A 361 19.22 -27.26 -50.05
CA ASP A 361 20.49 -26.81 -50.63
C ASP A 361 20.34 -25.53 -51.45
N THR A 362 19.24 -25.39 -52.22
CA THR A 362 18.91 -24.14 -52.89
C THR A 362 18.71 -23.00 -51.89
N MET A 363 17.95 -23.23 -50.82
CA MET A 363 17.72 -22.23 -49.77
C MET A 363 19.03 -21.79 -49.10
N VAL A 364 19.87 -22.74 -48.72
CA VAL A 364 21.17 -22.48 -48.09
C VAL A 364 22.09 -21.72 -49.04
N SER A 365 22.09 -22.06 -50.33
CA SER A 365 22.88 -21.34 -51.35
C SER A 365 22.43 -19.89 -51.51
N VAL A 366 21.11 -19.63 -51.55
CA VAL A 366 20.55 -18.28 -51.57
C VAL A 366 20.93 -17.49 -50.31
N ASN A 367 21.04 -18.17 -49.16
CA ASN A 367 21.52 -17.58 -47.90
C ASN A 367 23.07 -17.48 -47.82
N GLY A 368 23.78 -17.53 -48.95
CA GLY A 368 25.24 -17.39 -49.02
C GLY A 368 26.02 -18.59 -48.50
N GLY A 369 25.41 -19.78 -48.45
CA GLY A 369 26.01 -20.98 -47.88
C GLY A 369 26.03 -21.01 -46.34
N SER A 370 25.37 -20.05 -45.70
CA SER A 370 25.38 -19.87 -44.24
C SER A 370 24.29 -20.67 -43.52
N TYR A 371 24.38 -20.73 -42.19
CA TYR A 371 23.40 -21.28 -41.27
C TYR A 371 22.92 -20.19 -40.31
N TYR A 372 21.79 -20.41 -39.64
CA TYR A 372 21.33 -19.50 -38.59
C TYR A 372 22.31 -19.55 -37.41
N THR A 373 22.94 -18.44 -37.05
CA THR A 373 24.05 -18.42 -36.08
C THR A 373 23.59 -18.14 -34.65
N ASN A 374 24.38 -18.60 -33.68
CA ASN A 374 24.18 -18.24 -32.28
C ASN A 374 24.26 -16.73 -32.03
N GLU A 375 25.03 -15.99 -32.84
CA GLU A 375 25.11 -14.53 -32.76
C GLU A 375 23.76 -13.88 -33.10
N MET A 376 23.08 -14.34 -34.16
CA MET A 376 21.73 -13.86 -34.51
C MET A 376 20.75 -14.12 -33.37
N PHE A 377 20.83 -15.29 -32.73
CA PHE A 377 20.00 -15.62 -31.57
C PHE A 377 20.31 -14.73 -30.36
N ARG A 378 21.58 -14.44 -30.10
CA ARG A 378 22.01 -13.60 -28.98
C ARG A 378 21.55 -12.15 -29.12
N GLN A 379 21.56 -11.61 -30.33
CA GLN A 379 21.01 -10.27 -30.61
C GLN A 379 19.55 -10.16 -30.16
N VAL A 380 18.77 -11.23 -30.30
CA VAL A 380 17.37 -11.29 -29.84
C VAL A 380 17.29 -11.34 -28.32
N GLU A 381 18.10 -12.18 -27.67
CA GLU A 381 18.16 -12.24 -26.20
C GLU A 381 18.58 -10.90 -25.58
N GLU A 382 19.56 -10.22 -26.17
CA GLU A 382 20.04 -8.91 -25.74
C GLU A 382 18.94 -7.84 -25.91
N ALA A 383 18.29 -7.77 -27.08
CA ALA A 383 17.21 -6.82 -27.32
C ALA A 383 16.00 -7.03 -26.39
N LEU A 384 15.59 -8.28 -26.16
CA LEU A 384 14.51 -8.61 -25.22
C LEU A 384 14.87 -8.21 -23.78
N TYR A 385 16.14 -8.37 -23.41
CA TYR A 385 16.62 -7.97 -22.10
C TYR A 385 16.68 -6.45 -21.93
N GLU A 386 17.18 -5.74 -22.93
CA GLU A 386 17.21 -4.27 -22.94
C GLU A 386 15.79 -3.68 -22.84
N GLU A 387 14.83 -4.28 -23.53
CA GLU A 387 13.43 -3.89 -23.46
C GLU A 387 12.82 -4.17 -22.07
N LYS A 388 13.06 -5.37 -21.50
CA LYS A 388 12.65 -5.67 -20.12
C LYS A 388 13.25 -4.69 -19.12
N GLU A 389 14.53 -4.32 -19.29
CA GLU A 389 15.15 -3.30 -18.44
C GLU A 389 14.52 -1.92 -18.62
N ARG A 390 14.18 -1.53 -19.85
CA ARG A 390 13.51 -0.28 -20.16
C ARG A 390 12.16 -0.20 -19.45
N ILE A 391 11.33 -1.24 -19.59
CA ILE A 391 10.03 -1.35 -18.90
C ILE A 391 10.19 -1.26 -17.38
N LEU A 392 11.18 -1.97 -16.82
CA LEU A 392 11.43 -1.92 -15.37
C LEU A 392 11.90 -0.53 -14.91
N ARG A 393 12.74 0.16 -15.69
CA ARG A 393 13.17 1.54 -15.40
C ARG A 393 11.99 2.50 -15.44
N GLU A 394 11.18 2.45 -16.50
CA GLU A 394 9.99 3.29 -16.67
C GLU A 394 9.00 3.08 -15.50
N ARG A 395 8.79 1.83 -15.05
CA ARG A 395 7.95 1.53 -13.88
C ARG A 395 8.52 2.08 -12.57
N VAL A 396 9.84 2.02 -12.37
CA VAL A 396 10.48 2.61 -11.19
C VAL A 396 10.31 4.13 -11.19
N GLU A 397 10.52 4.78 -12.34
CA GLU A 397 10.35 6.23 -12.49
C GLU A 397 8.89 6.68 -12.30
N GLU A 398 7.93 5.86 -12.72
CA GLU A 398 6.51 6.07 -12.45
C GLU A 398 6.22 6.05 -10.93
N ILE A 399 6.67 5.01 -10.22
CA ILE A 399 6.47 4.89 -8.77
C ILE A 399 7.20 6.02 -8.02
N GLU A 400 8.41 6.41 -8.45
CA GLU A 400 9.14 7.53 -7.86
C GLU A 400 8.37 8.85 -8.00
N ARG A 401 7.70 9.09 -9.15
CA ARG A 401 6.82 10.26 -9.34
C ARG A 401 5.57 10.21 -8.46
N GLU A 402 4.88 9.08 -8.38
CA GLU A 402 3.72 8.91 -7.50
C GLU A 402 4.09 9.16 -6.02
N LYS A 403 5.27 8.67 -5.61
CA LYS A 403 5.81 8.87 -4.27
C LYS A 403 6.05 10.35 -3.96
N GLU A 404 6.63 11.10 -4.89
CA GLU A 404 6.85 12.55 -4.74
C GLU A 404 5.54 13.35 -4.72
N GLU A 405 4.59 13.00 -5.58
CA GLU A 405 3.28 13.64 -5.64
C GLU A 405 2.48 13.42 -4.34
N LEU A 406 2.48 12.19 -3.81
CA LEU A 406 1.85 11.87 -2.53
C LEU A 406 2.46 12.68 -1.38
N LYS A 407 3.79 12.78 -1.35
CA LYS A 407 4.50 13.57 -0.34
C LYS A 407 4.11 15.05 -0.41
N ALA A 408 4.13 15.64 -1.60
CA ALA A 408 3.77 17.05 -1.79
C ALA A 408 2.30 17.34 -1.42
N LYS A 409 1.36 16.45 -1.79
CA LYS A 409 -0.05 16.57 -1.40
C LYS A 409 -0.24 16.50 0.11
N CYS A 410 0.46 15.59 0.77
CA CYS A 410 0.41 15.45 2.23
C CYS A 410 0.96 16.70 2.93
N GLU A 411 2.13 17.19 2.52
CA GLU A 411 2.74 18.39 3.09
C GLU A 411 1.81 19.61 2.97
N ALA A 412 1.20 19.80 1.80
CA ALA A 412 0.24 20.88 1.58
C ALA A 412 -1.00 20.77 2.47
N GLU A 413 -1.53 19.56 2.64
CA GLU A 413 -2.73 19.32 3.47
C GLU A 413 -2.45 19.49 4.96
N ILE A 414 -1.27 19.06 5.43
CA ILE A 414 -0.83 19.28 6.80
C ILE A 414 -0.65 20.77 7.09
N GLU A 415 -0.08 21.52 6.14
CA GLU A 415 0.10 22.97 6.30
C GLU A 415 -1.24 23.70 6.36
N ARG A 416 -2.22 23.31 5.53
CA ARG A 416 -3.59 23.82 5.61
C ARG A 416 -4.21 23.52 6.98
N MET A 417 -4.08 22.29 7.46
CA MET A 417 -4.66 21.87 8.73
C MET A 417 -4.04 22.62 9.92
N LYS A 418 -2.73 22.83 9.90
CA LYS A 418 -2.04 23.64 10.92
C LYS A 418 -2.55 25.08 10.94
N LYS A 419 -2.70 25.70 9.77
CA LYS A 419 -3.22 27.06 9.65
C LYS A 419 -4.64 27.17 10.22
N THR A 420 -5.54 26.25 9.86
CA THR A 420 -6.91 26.21 10.40
C THR A 420 -6.92 26.05 11.92
N LEU A 421 -6.04 25.20 12.45
CA LEU A 421 -5.94 24.97 13.90
C LEU A 421 -5.39 26.20 14.64
N GLU A 422 -4.47 26.94 14.03
CA GLU A 422 -3.92 28.18 14.59
C GLU A 422 -4.96 29.30 14.59
N GLU A 423 -5.71 29.49 13.50
CA GLU A 423 -6.81 30.45 13.39
C GLU A 423 -7.90 30.17 14.45
N GLU A 424 -8.26 28.90 14.67
CA GLU A 424 -9.24 28.51 15.69
C GLU A 424 -8.72 28.77 17.12
N ARG A 425 -7.43 28.51 17.38
CA ARG A 425 -6.81 28.82 18.68
C ARG A 425 -6.78 30.32 18.97
N GLU A 426 -6.47 31.14 17.98
CA GLU A 426 -6.52 32.60 18.12
C GLU A 426 -7.95 33.06 18.42
N ARG A 427 -8.94 32.55 17.67
CA ARG A 427 -10.35 32.86 17.90
C ARG A 427 -10.81 32.49 19.32
N GLN A 428 -10.46 31.31 19.80
CA GLN A 428 -10.80 30.88 21.16
C GLN A 428 -10.08 31.72 22.23
N SER A 429 -8.83 32.12 21.99
CA SER A 429 -8.06 33.00 22.87
C SER A 429 -8.67 34.39 22.97
N GLU A 430 -9.09 34.97 21.84
CA GLU A 430 -9.80 36.25 21.78
C GLU A 430 -11.15 36.19 22.49
N GLU A 431 -11.92 35.12 22.25
CA GLU A 431 -13.21 34.92 22.92
C GLU A 431 -13.02 34.78 24.44
N ARG A 432 -11.98 34.08 24.89
CA ARG A 432 -11.65 33.94 26.31
C ARG A 432 -11.29 35.29 26.94
N LYS A 433 -10.43 36.08 26.30
CA LYS A 433 -10.07 37.43 26.76
C LYS A 433 -11.29 38.33 26.88
N ARG A 434 -12.18 38.29 25.88
CA ARG A 434 -13.43 39.05 25.89
C ARG A 434 -14.34 38.63 27.05
N ARG A 435 -14.53 37.33 27.28
CA ARG A 435 -15.32 36.83 28.42
C ARG A 435 -14.71 37.24 29.77
N GLU A 436 -13.39 37.22 29.91
CA GLU A 436 -12.68 37.67 31.12
C GLU A 436 -12.83 39.18 31.37
N GLU A 437 -12.83 39.99 30.30
CA GLU A 437 -13.06 41.43 30.38
C GLU A 437 -14.51 41.75 30.76
N GLU A 438 -15.49 41.11 30.09
CA GLU A 438 -16.92 41.22 30.44
C GLU A 438 -17.18 40.81 31.90
N PHE A 439 -16.52 39.76 32.38
CA PHE A 439 -16.60 39.34 33.78
C PHE A 439 -16.01 40.39 34.73
N ARG A 440 -14.83 40.94 34.43
CA ARG A 440 -14.20 42.01 35.22
C ARG A 440 -15.06 43.28 35.27
N GLU A 441 -15.65 43.69 34.16
CA GLU A 441 -16.55 44.85 34.13
C GLU A 441 -17.79 44.63 34.99
N ARG A 442 -18.36 43.41 34.95
CA ARG A 442 -19.52 43.03 35.78
C ARG A 442 -19.18 43.07 37.27
N GLU A 443 -18.04 42.54 37.67
CA GLU A 443 -17.56 42.62 39.05
C GLU A 443 -17.39 44.06 39.52
N GLN A 444 -16.76 44.92 38.71
CA GLN A 444 -16.60 46.34 39.05
C GLN A 444 -17.94 47.06 39.18
N ARG A 445 -18.91 46.76 38.33
CA ARG A 445 -20.26 47.34 38.38
C ARG A 445 -20.97 46.95 39.68
N LEU A 446 -20.94 45.66 40.02
CA LEU A 446 -21.52 45.16 41.27
C LEU A 446 -20.86 45.80 42.49
N LYS A 447 -19.52 45.94 42.49
CA LYS A 447 -18.79 46.60 43.57
C LYS A 447 -19.24 48.06 43.76
N LYS A 448 -19.35 48.85 42.69
CA LYS A 448 -19.84 50.23 42.74
C LYS A 448 -21.28 50.33 43.24
N GLU A 449 -22.15 49.40 42.83
CA GLU A 449 -23.54 49.36 43.30
C GLU A 449 -23.62 49.07 44.81
N MET A 450 -22.81 48.12 45.29
CA MET A 450 -22.72 47.80 46.72
C MET A 450 -22.19 48.98 47.54
N GLU A 451 -21.10 49.64 47.10
CA GLU A 451 -20.58 50.86 47.73
C GLU A 451 -21.62 52.00 47.73
N GLY A 452 -22.40 52.13 46.65
CA GLY A 452 -23.49 53.11 46.55
C GLY A 452 -24.62 52.82 47.55
N ARG A 453 -25.02 51.55 47.69
CA ARG A 453 -26.04 51.13 48.67
C ARG A 453 -25.57 51.34 50.10
N GLU A 454 -24.30 51.06 50.38
CA GLU A 454 -23.69 51.27 51.70
C GLU A 454 -23.68 52.76 52.08
N LYS A 455 -23.27 53.64 51.16
CA LYS A 455 -23.32 55.09 51.36
C LYS A 455 -24.75 55.60 51.56
N ASP A 456 -25.73 55.09 50.80
CA ASP A 456 -27.13 55.46 50.99
C ASP A 456 -27.65 55.04 52.37
N TYR A 457 -27.28 53.83 52.81
CA TYR A 457 -27.61 53.31 54.13
C TYR A 457 -27.01 54.18 55.24
N GLU A 458 -25.72 54.53 55.17
CA GLU A 458 -25.08 55.42 56.15
C GLU A 458 -25.73 56.79 56.20
N ARG A 459 -25.98 57.41 55.04
CA ARG A 459 -26.65 58.72 54.97
C ARG A 459 -28.03 58.68 55.62
N ARG A 460 -28.86 57.67 55.32
CA ARG A 460 -30.18 57.51 55.95
C ARG A 460 -30.08 57.35 57.46
N LYS A 461 -29.12 56.55 57.92
CA LYS A 461 -28.85 56.37 59.35
C LYS A 461 -28.48 57.70 60.03
N GLU A 462 -27.59 58.49 59.43
CA GLU A 462 -27.24 59.82 59.94
C GLU A 462 -28.42 60.80 59.94
N GLU A 463 -29.24 60.79 58.90
CA GLU A 463 -30.46 61.60 58.81
C GLU A 463 -31.47 61.22 59.90
N ASP A 464 -31.68 59.93 60.13
CA ASP A 464 -32.56 59.42 61.18
C ASP A 464 -32.00 59.76 62.58
N GLU A 465 -30.69 59.65 62.81
CA GLU A 465 -30.05 60.10 64.06
C GLU A 465 -30.23 61.60 64.31
N LYS A 466 -30.10 62.44 63.29
CA LYS A 466 -30.36 63.89 63.40
C LYS A 466 -31.83 64.16 63.73
N ARG A 467 -32.76 63.51 63.03
CA ARG A 467 -34.20 63.62 63.29
C ARG A 467 -34.55 63.20 64.72
N MET A 468 -33.94 62.13 65.22
CA MET A 468 -34.11 61.68 66.60
C MET A 468 -33.63 62.73 67.60
N LYS A 469 -32.44 63.31 67.42
CA LYS A 469 -31.93 64.38 68.29
C LYS A 469 -32.82 65.62 68.27
N GLU A 470 -33.29 66.05 67.10
CA GLU A 470 -34.22 67.17 66.98
C GLU A 470 -35.55 66.89 67.69
N TRP A 471 -36.07 65.67 67.56
CA TRP A 471 -37.28 65.23 68.24
C TRP A 471 -37.11 65.18 69.77
N GLU A 472 -35.97 64.69 70.28
CA GLU A 472 -35.62 64.72 71.70
C GLU A 472 -35.57 66.15 72.26
N VAL A 473 -34.91 67.08 71.56
CA VAL A 473 -34.87 68.50 71.95
C VAL A 473 -36.27 69.10 71.99
N LYS A 474 -37.12 68.75 71.03
CA LYS A 474 -38.50 69.22 70.99
C LYS A 474 -39.31 68.72 72.18
N ILE A 475 -39.20 67.43 72.52
CA ILE A 475 -39.81 66.86 73.72
C ILE A 475 -39.32 67.57 74.97
N TYR A 476 -38.01 67.80 75.08
CA TYR A 476 -37.45 68.45 76.26
C TYR A 476 -38.04 69.86 76.46
N LYS A 477 -38.12 70.66 75.39
CA LYS A 477 -38.75 71.98 75.40
C LYS A 477 -40.23 71.94 75.74
N ASP A 478 -40.96 70.96 75.23
CA ASP A 478 -42.39 70.80 75.53
C ASP A 478 -42.62 70.40 77.00
N VAL A 479 -41.79 69.51 77.55
CA VAL A 479 -41.80 69.14 78.97
C VAL A 479 -41.44 70.33 79.86
N GLU A 480 -40.44 71.13 79.48
CA GLU A 480 -40.02 72.32 80.21
C GLU A 480 -41.12 73.38 80.21
N ARG A 481 -41.75 73.65 79.06
CA ARG A 481 -42.92 74.54 78.96
C ARG A 481 -44.06 74.07 79.86
N GLN A 482 -44.38 72.77 79.86
CA GLN A 482 -45.40 72.20 80.75
C GLN A 482 -45.03 72.36 82.23
N LYS A 483 -43.75 72.22 82.60
CA LYS A 483 -43.29 72.46 83.98
C LYS A 483 -43.45 73.92 84.38
N GLU A 484 -43.08 74.87 83.51
CA GLU A 484 -43.24 76.30 83.76
C GLU A 484 -44.71 76.70 83.89
N GLU A 485 -45.59 76.18 83.01
CA GLU A 485 -47.03 76.37 83.10
C GLU A 485 -47.60 75.79 84.39
N TRP A 486 -47.18 74.59 84.77
CA TRP A 486 -47.58 73.97 86.04
C TRP A 486 -47.10 74.77 87.25
N GLU A 487 -45.89 75.34 87.20
CA GLU A 487 -45.38 76.23 88.24
C GLU A 487 -46.15 77.53 88.36
N LYS A 488 -46.47 78.18 87.23
CA LYS A 488 -47.33 79.37 87.22
C LYS A 488 -48.71 79.07 87.82
N GLN A 489 -49.35 77.99 87.40
CA GLN A 489 -50.64 77.57 87.96
C GLN A 489 -50.54 77.33 89.48
N ARG A 490 -49.47 76.66 89.94
CA ARG A 490 -49.21 76.43 91.36
C ARG A 490 -49.05 77.74 92.14
N GLN A 491 -48.32 78.72 91.58
CA GLN A 491 -48.11 80.03 92.20
C GLN A 491 -49.39 80.87 92.23
N GLU A 492 -50.16 80.89 91.14
CA GLU A 492 -51.48 81.54 91.10
C GLU A 492 -52.44 80.92 92.11
N GLU A 493 -52.46 79.59 92.23
CA GLU A 493 -53.28 78.90 93.24
C GLU A 493 -52.85 79.26 94.66
N GLN A 494 -51.55 79.31 94.95
CA GLN A 494 -51.04 79.77 96.24
C GLN A 494 -51.40 81.22 96.55
N LEU A 495 -51.33 82.11 95.55
CA LEU A 495 -51.71 83.51 95.70
C LEU A 495 -53.21 83.64 95.96
N ARG A 496 -54.03 82.86 95.25
CA ARG A 496 -55.49 82.80 95.44
C ARG A 496 -55.85 82.31 96.84
N ARG A 497 -55.19 81.25 97.33
CA ARG A 497 -55.34 80.77 98.71
C ARG A 497 -54.93 81.84 99.74
N LYS A 498 -53.82 82.54 99.54
CA LYS A 498 -53.41 83.66 100.42
C LYS A 498 -54.41 84.82 100.41
N GLN A 499 -55.00 85.14 99.26
CA GLN A 499 -56.06 86.16 99.17
C GLN A 499 -57.37 85.70 99.83
N GLU A 500 -57.74 84.42 99.70
CA GLU A 500 -58.88 83.81 100.39
C GLU A 500 -58.65 83.82 101.91
N ASP A 501 -57.46 83.44 102.39
CA ASP A 501 -57.07 83.50 103.80
C ASP A 501 -57.05 84.94 104.33
N ARG A 502 -56.53 85.90 103.55
CA ARG A 502 -56.57 87.33 103.92
C ARG A 502 -58.00 87.85 104.01
N ARG A 503 -58.87 87.51 103.05
CA ARG A 503 -60.30 87.85 103.07
C ARG A 503 -61.02 87.17 104.23
N ARG A 504 -60.60 85.97 104.63
CA ARG A 504 -61.12 85.26 105.80
C ARG A 504 -60.68 85.95 107.09
N MET A 505 -59.42 86.33 107.22
CA MET A 505 -58.89 87.11 108.35
C MET A 505 -59.57 88.49 108.46
N GLU A 506 -59.79 89.20 107.34
CA GLU A 506 -60.52 90.47 107.31
C GLU A 506 -62.01 90.31 107.69
N ARG A 507 -62.64 89.16 107.40
CA ARG A 507 -63.99 88.83 107.89
C ARG A 507 -63.99 88.54 109.38
N GLU A 508 -63.02 87.76 109.87
CA GLU A 508 -62.87 87.45 111.29
C GLU A 508 -62.50 88.69 112.13
N GLU A 509 -61.79 89.67 111.56
CA GLU A 509 -61.46 90.96 112.21
C GLU A 509 -62.66 91.93 112.23
N LYS A 510 -63.52 91.88 111.21
CA LYS A 510 -64.81 92.61 111.19
C LYS A 510 -65.85 92.05 112.14
N GLU A 511 -65.77 90.77 112.49
CA GLU A 511 -66.65 90.13 113.49
C GLU A 511 -66.17 90.34 114.94
N ARG A 512 -64.95 90.89 115.14
CA ARG A 512 -64.37 91.19 116.47
C ARG A 512 -64.48 92.66 116.91
N ARG A 513 -65.10 93.53 116.10
CA ARG A 513 -65.49 94.90 116.45
C ARG A 513 -67.01 94.99 116.50
#